data_AF-A0A5D3AC88-F1
#
_entry.id   AF-A0A5D3AC88-F1
#
_cell.length_a   1.000
_cell.length_b   1.000
_cell.length_c   1.000
_cell.angle_alpha   90.00
_cell.angle_beta   90.00
_cell.angle_gamma   90.00
#
_symmetry.space_group_name_H-M   'P 1'
#
loop_
_entity.id
_entity.type
_entity.pdbx_description
1 polymer ?
#
loop_
_entity_poly.entity_id
_entity_poly.type
_entity_poly.pdbx_seq_one_letter_code
_entity_poly.pdbx_strand_id
1 'polypeptide(L)'
;MHLPESSGFGDATDPPLKSGSEHWQFLNRLKKVWKAMEGLVDSGLVRAIGVSNFGVHQIKELLKFAKIVPAVNQVELHPFWRQDELVKFCQMKCIHGSAHTPLGVPTSSPGVSDSGSGGEDEPRTPRISFRRSRSVHGPILKLSFVGEIADRHKKTPEQT
;
A
#
# COMPACT_ATOMS: atom_id res chain seq x y z
N MET A 1 1.92 -5.07 -12.98
CA MET A 1 1.76 -3.63 -13.26
C MET A 1 2.11 -2.86 -12.00
N HIS A 2 3.13 -2.00 -12.00
CA HIS A 2 3.71 -1.44 -10.77
C HIS A 2 2.95 -0.23 -10.21
N LEU A 3 2.54 0.68 -11.09
CA LEU A 3 1.64 1.79 -10.80
C LEU A 3 0.55 1.81 -11.88
N PRO A 4 -0.68 2.24 -11.55
CA PRO A 4 -1.68 2.53 -12.56
C PRO A 4 -1.31 3.70 -13.49
N GLU A 5 -0.24 4.47 -13.21
CA GLU A 5 0.13 5.67 -13.96
C GLU A 5 1.63 5.83 -14.25
N SER A 6 1.93 6.47 -15.39
CA SER A 6 3.22 7.06 -15.71
C SER A 6 3.10 8.58 -15.62
N SER A 7 3.88 9.18 -14.72
CA SER A 7 4.16 10.64 -14.63
C SER A 7 2.94 11.56 -14.56
N GLY A 8 2.43 11.83 -13.35
CA GLY A 8 1.59 13.01 -13.11
C GLY A 8 0.70 12.98 -11.86
N PHE A 9 0.42 11.80 -11.31
CA PHE A 9 -0.60 11.62 -10.29
C PHE A 9 -0.03 10.90 -9.06
N GLY A 10 -0.54 11.30 -7.90
CA GLY A 10 -0.10 10.84 -6.58
C GLY A 10 -0.34 9.36 -6.35
N ASP A 11 0.09 8.89 -5.18
CA ASP A 11 0.11 7.47 -4.86
C ASP A 11 -1.29 6.81 -4.85
N ALA A 12 -1.32 5.51 -4.57
CA ALA A 12 -2.53 4.67 -4.54
C ALA A 12 -3.68 5.18 -3.65
N THR A 13 -3.46 6.20 -2.82
CA THR A 13 -4.45 6.83 -1.96
C THR A 13 -5.14 8.05 -2.58
N ASP A 14 -4.66 8.54 -3.71
CA ASP A 14 -5.29 9.64 -4.43
C ASP A 14 -6.29 9.12 -5.48
N PRO A 15 -7.61 9.22 -5.25
CA PRO A 15 -8.58 8.92 -6.31
C PRO A 15 -8.36 9.87 -7.49
N PRO A 16 -8.60 9.43 -8.74
CA PRO A 16 -8.44 10.29 -9.91
C PRO A 16 -9.24 11.59 -9.71
N LEU A 17 -8.59 12.73 -9.96
CA LEU A 17 -9.19 14.05 -9.78
C LEU A 17 -10.44 14.20 -10.68
N LYS A 18 -11.62 14.19 -10.06
CA LYS A 18 -12.83 14.99 -10.36
C LYS A 18 -13.31 15.17 -11.82
N SER A 19 -12.93 14.34 -12.79
CA SER A 19 -13.54 14.36 -14.14
C SER A 19 -13.84 12.96 -14.68
N GLY A 20 -15.09 12.74 -15.13
CA GLY A 20 -15.50 11.48 -15.76
C GLY A 20 -14.69 11.10 -17.01
N SER A 21 -14.08 12.10 -17.68
CA SER A 21 -13.20 11.85 -18.84
C SER A 21 -11.90 11.16 -18.47
N GLU A 22 -11.33 11.45 -17.29
CA GLU A 22 -10.06 10.88 -16.83
C GLU A 22 -10.24 9.43 -16.37
N HIS A 23 -11.36 9.15 -15.69
CA HIS A 23 -11.71 7.78 -15.28
C HIS A 23 -11.86 6.84 -16.47
N TRP A 24 -12.55 7.27 -17.54
CA TRP A 24 -12.72 6.45 -18.72
C TRP A 24 -11.39 6.18 -19.43
N GLN A 25 -10.53 7.20 -19.54
CA GLN A 25 -9.19 7.04 -20.11
C GLN A 25 -8.33 6.06 -19.31
N PHE A 26 -8.39 6.13 -17.98
CA PHE A 26 -7.75 5.17 -17.09
C PHE A 26 -8.22 3.74 -17.38
N LEU A 27 -9.54 3.49 -17.40
CA LEU A 27 -10.10 2.16 -17.66
C LEU A 27 -9.66 1.59 -19.01
N ASN A 28 -9.63 2.43 -20.04
CA ASN A 28 -9.19 2.02 -21.36
C ASN A 28 -7.72 1.63 -21.42
N ARG A 29 -6.86 2.40 -20.76
CA ARG A 29 -5.43 2.08 -20.64
C ARG A 29 -5.24 0.81 -19.84
N LEU A 30 -5.91 0.68 -18.70
CA LEU A 30 -5.87 -0.50 -17.86
C LEU A 30 -6.27 -1.76 -18.64
N LYS A 31 -7.36 -1.71 -19.40
CA LYS A 31 -7.81 -2.81 -20.25
C LYS A 31 -6.79 -3.19 -21.31
N LYS A 32 -6.17 -2.21 -21.98
CA LYS A 32 -5.13 -2.47 -22.99
C LYS A 32 -3.90 -3.14 -22.37
N VAL A 33 -3.42 -2.61 -21.24
CA VAL A 33 -2.23 -3.14 -20.55
C VAL A 33 -2.50 -4.54 -19.99
N TRP A 34 -3.65 -4.75 -19.35
CA TRP A 34 -3.98 -6.05 -18.77
C TRP A 34 -4.09 -7.13 -19.86
N LYS A 35 -4.76 -6.84 -20.99
CA LYS A 35 -4.80 -7.77 -22.12
C LYS A 35 -3.41 -8.11 -22.67
N ALA A 36 -2.51 -7.14 -22.74
CA ALA A 36 -1.14 -7.39 -23.14
C ALA A 36 -0.42 -8.31 -22.12
N MET A 37 -0.62 -8.08 -20.83
CA MET A 37 -0.09 -8.94 -19.76
C MET A 37 -0.65 -10.36 -19.81
N GLU A 38 -1.95 -10.53 -20.11
CA GLU A 38 -2.55 -11.85 -20.34
C GLU A 38 -1.91 -12.57 -21.52
N GLY A 39 -1.59 -11.85 -22.61
CA GLY A 39 -0.84 -12.38 -23.74
C GLY A 39 0.56 -12.88 -23.38
N LEU A 40 1.22 -12.28 -22.38
CA LEU A 40 2.52 -12.77 -21.86
C LEU A 40 2.38 -14.11 -21.14
N VAL A 41 1.24 -14.35 -20.48
CA VAL A 41 0.94 -15.65 -19.85
C VAL A 41 0.64 -16.69 -20.93
N ASP A 42 -0.24 -16.34 -21.88
CA ASP A 42 -0.66 -17.25 -22.96
C ASP A 42 0.54 -17.66 -23.86
N SER A 43 1.54 -16.79 -24.01
CA SER A 43 2.80 -17.10 -24.72
C SER A 43 3.85 -17.84 -23.87
N GLY A 44 3.57 -18.12 -22.60
CA GLY A 44 4.48 -18.84 -21.70
C GLY A 44 5.69 -18.04 -21.22
N LEU A 45 5.75 -16.73 -21.48
CA LEU A 45 6.86 -15.86 -21.06
C LEU A 45 6.84 -15.57 -19.56
N VAL A 46 5.65 -15.58 -18.95
CA VAL A 46 5.47 -15.43 -17.50
C VAL A 46 4.48 -16.46 -16.99
N ARG A 47 4.72 -16.96 -15.77
CA ARG A 47 3.84 -17.95 -15.13
C ARG A 47 2.57 -17.34 -14.53
N ALA A 48 2.65 -16.09 -14.07
CA ALA A 48 1.57 -15.39 -13.41
C ALA A 48 1.72 -13.88 -13.61
N ILE A 49 0.59 -13.17 -13.50
CA ILE A 49 0.53 -11.72 -13.59
C ILE A 49 -0.25 -11.13 -12.41
N GLY A 50 0.09 -9.90 -12.04
CA GLY A 50 -0.48 -9.22 -10.90
C GLY A 50 -0.42 -7.70 -11.02
N VAL A 51 -1.02 -7.05 -10.04
CA VAL A 51 -1.06 -5.59 -9.90
C VAL A 51 -0.29 -5.16 -8.66
N SER A 52 -0.03 -3.87 -8.56
CA SER A 52 0.60 -3.22 -7.43
C SER A 52 -0.05 -1.86 -7.30
N ASN A 53 -0.28 -1.41 -6.07
CA ASN A 53 -0.89 -0.12 -5.77
C ASN A 53 -2.34 0.02 -6.28
N PHE A 54 -3.11 -1.07 -6.26
CA PHE A 54 -4.52 -1.05 -6.64
C PHE A 54 -5.44 -1.10 -5.41
N GLY A 55 -6.37 -0.15 -5.33
CA GLY A 55 -7.45 -0.14 -4.36
C GLY A 55 -8.63 -1.02 -4.77
N VAL A 56 -9.59 -1.23 -3.86
CA VAL A 56 -10.76 -2.13 -4.07
C VAL A 56 -11.55 -1.77 -5.33
N HIS A 57 -11.81 -0.49 -5.57
CA HIS A 57 -12.54 -0.03 -6.76
C HIS A 57 -11.81 -0.37 -8.05
N GLN A 58 -10.50 -0.09 -8.13
CA GLN A 58 -9.69 -0.38 -9.32
C GLN A 58 -9.62 -1.89 -9.60
N ILE A 59 -9.51 -2.73 -8.56
CA ILE A 59 -9.56 -4.19 -8.73
C ILE A 59 -10.94 -4.61 -9.23
N LYS A 60 -12.03 -4.06 -8.68
CA LYS A 60 -13.39 -4.35 -9.18
C LYS A 60 -13.54 -4.01 -10.67
N GLU A 61 -13.05 -2.85 -11.10
CA GLU A 61 -13.08 -2.46 -12.51
C GLU A 61 -12.24 -3.37 -13.39
N LEU A 62 -11.03 -3.75 -12.95
CA LEU A 62 -10.17 -4.69 -13.65
C LEU A 62 -10.86 -6.04 -13.87
N LEU A 63 -11.48 -6.58 -12.82
CA LEU A 63 -12.14 -7.88 -12.85
C LEU A 63 -13.35 -7.93 -13.79
N LYS A 64 -13.91 -6.79 -14.23
CA LYS A 64 -15.00 -6.78 -15.22
C LYS A 64 -14.57 -7.26 -16.60
N PHE A 65 -13.28 -7.17 -16.93
CA PHE A 65 -12.77 -7.54 -18.26
C PHE A 65 -11.55 -8.47 -18.24
N ALA A 66 -10.99 -8.77 -17.07
CA ALA A 66 -9.88 -9.69 -16.91
C ALA A 66 -10.32 -11.15 -17.19
N LYS A 67 -9.61 -11.83 -18.09
CA LYS A 67 -9.70 -13.28 -18.32
C LYS A 67 -8.87 -14.03 -17.27
N ILE A 68 -7.70 -13.50 -16.93
CA ILE A 68 -6.82 -14.02 -15.87
C ILE A 68 -6.98 -13.12 -14.66
N VAL A 69 -7.41 -13.68 -13.52
CA VAL A 69 -7.48 -12.95 -12.25
C VAL A 69 -6.06 -12.61 -11.79
N PRO A 70 -5.80 -11.37 -11.31
CA PRO A 70 -4.48 -11.02 -10.77
C PRO A 70 -4.08 -11.98 -9.66
N ALA A 71 -2.92 -12.62 -9.78
CA ALA A 71 -2.44 -13.55 -8.75
C ALA A 71 -2.02 -12.82 -7.46
N VAL A 72 -1.56 -11.58 -7.59
CA VAL A 72 -1.05 -10.76 -6.48
C VAL A 72 -1.49 -9.30 -6.64
N ASN A 73 -1.74 -8.63 -5.51
CA ASN A 73 -1.75 -7.18 -5.38
C ASN A 73 -0.69 -6.76 -4.36
N GLN A 74 0.36 -6.09 -4.80
CA GLN A 74 1.40 -5.56 -3.92
C GLN A 74 1.06 -4.13 -3.46
N VAL A 75 0.93 -3.88 -2.17
CA VAL A 75 0.51 -2.58 -1.61
C VAL A 75 1.23 -2.25 -0.31
N GLU A 76 1.25 -0.98 0.08
CA GLU A 76 1.81 -0.55 1.36
C GLU A 76 0.95 -1.15 2.47
N LEU A 77 1.57 -1.95 3.33
CA LEU A 77 0.84 -2.64 4.36
C LEU A 77 1.71 -2.81 5.59
N HIS A 78 1.35 -2.13 6.67
CA HIS A 78 2.01 -2.24 7.96
C HIS A 78 1.00 -1.97 9.09
N PRO A 79 1.30 -2.24 10.36
CA PRO A 79 0.32 -2.09 11.45
C PRO A 79 -0.27 -0.69 11.64
N PHE A 80 0.42 0.34 11.16
CA PHE A 80 -0.10 1.72 11.11
C PHE A 80 -0.88 2.05 9.82
N TRP A 81 -0.81 1.18 8.82
CA TRP A 81 -1.50 1.31 7.53
C TRP A 81 -1.99 -0.06 7.06
N ARG A 82 -3.00 -0.57 7.75
CA ARG A 82 -3.44 -1.99 7.65
C ARG A 82 -4.30 -2.30 6.44
N GLN A 83 -4.94 -1.29 5.84
CA GLN A 83 -5.85 -1.45 4.69
C GLN A 83 -6.80 -2.66 4.79
N ASP A 84 -7.47 -2.87 5.94
CA ASP A 84 -8.18 -4.12 6.25
C ASP A 84 -9.28 -4.47 5.22
N GLU A 85 -9.96 -3.47 4.64
CA GLU A 85 -10.96 -3.68 3.58
C GLU A 85 -10.32 -4.26 2.31
N LEU A 86 -9.18 -3.70 1.88
CA LEU A 86 -8.46 -4.16 0.70
C LEU A 86 -7.94 -5.58 0.89
N VAL A 87 -7.38 -5.89 2.07
CA VAL A 87 -6.88 -7.23 2.40
C VAL A 87 -8.00 -8.26 2.34
N LYS A 88 -9.15 -7.97 2.98
CA LYS A 88 -10.34 -8.84 2.93
C LYS A 88 -10.83 -9.02 1.50
N PHE A 89 -10.89 -7.94 0.71
CA PHE A 89 -11.33 -8.01 -0.68
C PHE A 89 -10.41 -8.88 -1.54
N CYS A 90 -9.09 -8.75 -1.39
CA CYS A 90 -8.12 -9.59 -2.10
C CYS A 90 -8.31 -11.07 -1.73
N GLN A 91 -8.44 -11.38 -0.43
CA GLN A 91 -8.70 -12.75 0.04
C GLN A 91 -9.98 -13.35 -0.56
N MET A 92 -11.09 -12.61 -0.55
CA MET A 92 -12.37 -13.05 -1.13
C MET A 92 -12.29 -13.32 -2.65
N LYS A 93 -11.36 -12.66 -3.35
CA LYS A 93 -11.15 -12.82 -4.80
C LYS A 93 -10.01 -13.77 -5.14
N CYS A 94 -9.47 -14.48 -4.16
CA CYS A 94 -8.31 -15.36 -4.31
C CYS A 94 -7.07 -14.62 -4.88
N ILE A 95 -6.91 -13.34 -4.55
CA ILE A 95 -5.75 -12.50 -4.89
C ILE A 95 -4.84 -12.46 -3.67
N HIS A 96 -3.56 -12.79 -3.84
CA HIS A 96 -2.59 -12.70 -2.76
C HIS A 96 -2.25 -11.23 -2.46
N GLY A 97 -2.43 -10.79 -1.22
CA GLY A 97 -1.94 -9.48 -0.78
C GLY A 97 -0.47 -9.55 -0.41
N SER A 98 0.38 -8.77 -1.09
CA SER A 98 1.81 -8.68 -0.78
C SER A 98 2.13 -7.30 -0.18
N ALA A 99 2.71 -7.28 1.01
CA ALA A 99 3.09 -6.04 1.68
C ALA A 99 4.41 -5.51 1.11
N HIS A 100 4.43 -4.28 0.62
CA HIS A 100 5.66 -3.48 0.59
C HIS A 100 5.71 -2.56 1.82
N THR A 101 6.92 -2.08 2.15
CA THR A 101 7.20 -1.32 3.38
C THR A 101 6.57 -1.91 4.66
N PRO A 102 6.71 -3.23 4.92
CA PRO A 102 6.04 -3.89 6.05
C PRO A 102 6.46 -3.37 7.43
N LEU A 103 7.64 -2.73 7.49
CA LEU A 103 8.20 -2.11 8.69
C LEU A 103 7.96 -0.59 8.76
N GLY A 104 7.24 -0.04 7.77
CA GLY A 104 7.13 1.39 7.53
C GLY A 104 8.43 2.00 6.98
N VAL A 105 8.37 3.28 6.63
CA VAL A 105 9.54 4.02 6.13
C VAL A 105 10.24 4.71 7.30
N PRO A 106 11.55 4.50 7.52
CA PRO A 106 12.29 5.24 8.53
C PRO A 106 12.30 6.73 8.21
N THR A 107 12.02 7.56 9.21
CA THR A 107 12.07 9.01 9.05
C THR A 107 13.53 9.45 9.15
N SER A 108 14.30 9.35 8.08
CA SER A 108 15.60 10.02 8.03
C SER A 108 15.33 11.52 7.81
N SER A 109 15.32 12.29 8.89
CA SER A 109 15.52 13.73 8.77
C SER A 109 16.95 13.96 8.28
N PRO A 110 17.19 14.61 7.12
CA PRO A 110 18.50 15.22 6.88
C PRO A 110 18.68 16.24 8.01
N GLY A 111 19.83 16.21 8.68
CA GLY A 111 20.05 16.94 9.93
C GLY A 111 19.60 18.39 9.85
N VAL A 112 18.59 18.75 10.66
CA VAL A 112 18.36 20.15 11.01
C VAL A 112 19.37 20.47 12.09
N SER A 113 20.35 21.29 11.71
CA SER A 113 21.28 21.95 12.61
C SER A 113 20.49 22.68 13.69
N ASP A 114 20.85 22.40 14.93
CA ASP A 114 20.31 23.04 16.12
C ASP A 114 20.65 24.53 16.10
N SER A 115 19.64 25.37 15.91
CA SER A 115 19.71 26.81 16.16
C SER A 115 18.36 27.23 16.70
N GLY A 116 18.32 27.40 18.03
CA GLY A 116 17.12 27.71 18.78
C GLY A 116 16.61 29.13 18.59
N SER A 117 15.33 29.32 18.87
CA SER A 117 14.76 30.55 19.44
C SER A 117 13.33 30.26 19.92
N GLY A 118 13.00 30.69 21.14
CA GLY A 118 11.71 30.47 21.80
C GLY A 118 10.59 31.41 21.35
N GLY A 119 9.40 31.15 21.88
CA GLY A 119 8.21 32.00 21.77
C GLY A 119 6.94 31.24 22.17
N GLU A 120 6.10 31.90 22.97
CA GLU A 120 5.16 31.36 23.98
C GLU A 120 3.74 30.97 23.48
N ASP A 121 2.95 30.48 24.44
CA ASP A 121 1.62 29.81 24.42
C ASP A 121 0.46 30.50 23.67
N GLU A 122 -0.41 29.68 23.06
CA GLU A 122 -1.83 29.97 22.79
C GLU A 122 -2.65 28.65 22.75
N PRO A 123 -3.80 28.52 23.46
CA PRO A 123 -4.45 27.25 23.72
C PRO A 123 -5.35 26.84 22.55
N ARG A 124 -4.79 26.08 21.61
CA ARG A 124 -5.55 25.43 20.53
C ARG A 124 -5.69 23.94 20.81
N THR A 125 -6.91 23.45 20.56
CA THR A 125 -7.33 22.05 20.43
C THR A 125 -6.19 21.03 20.39
N PRO A 126 -6.24 19.91 21.15
CA PRO A 126 -5.20 18.89 21.10
C PRO A 126 -5.21 18.24 19.73
N ARG A 127 -4.52 18.85 18.77
CA ARG A 127 -3.94 18.16 17.65
C ARG A 127 -2.89 17.26 18.28
N ILE A 128 -3.24 15.99 18.39
CA ILE A 128 -2.29 14.93 18.67
C ILE A 128 -1.29 14.95 17.50
N SER A 129 -0.30 15.83 17.62
CA SER A 129 0.90 15.79 16.82
C SER A 129 1.76 14.73 17.48
N PHE A 130 1.75 13.53 16.91
CA PHE A 130 2.70 12.52 17.32
C PHE A 130 4.09 13.04 16.97
N ARG A 131 4.77 13.56 17.99
CA ARG A 131 6.21 13.81 17.96
C ARG A 131 6.85 12.50 17.54
N ARG A 132 7.28 12.45 16.28
CA ARG A 132 7.84 11.29 15.56
C ARG A 132 8.89 10.62 16.43
N SER A 133 8.49 9.53 17.10
CA SER A 133 9.38 8.78 17.97
C SER A 133 10.30 7.94 17.10
N ARG A 134 11.60 8.06 17.37
CA ARG A 134 12.66 7.32 16.68
C ARG A 134 12.39 5.83 16.90
N SER A 135 12.35 5.05 15.81
CA SER A 135 11.99 3.63 15.77
C SER A 135 10.48 3.36 15.69
N VAL A 136 9.97 3.13 14.47
CA VAL A 136 8.69 2.44 14.24
C VAL A 136 8.77 0.96 14.62
N HIS A 137 9.98 0.38 14.67
CA HIS A 137 10.22 -0.98 15.14
C HIS A 137 9.89 -1.17 16.62
N GLY A 138 10.24 -0.22 17.50
CA GLY A 138 9.94 -0.37 18.94
C GLY A 138 8.44 -0.51 19.23
N PRO A 139 7.57 0.37 18.71
CA PRO A 139 6.13 0.25 18.86
C PRO A 139 5.51 -0.94 18.12
N ILE A 140 6.03 -1.34 16.95
CA ILE A 140 5.48 -2.47 16.19
C ILE A 140 5.65 -3.79 16.96
N LEU A 141 6.80 -3.99 17.59
CA LEU A 141 7.13 -5.16 18.40
C LEU A 141 6.29 -5.26 19.68
N LYS A 142 5.75 -4.12 20.14
CA LYS A 142 4.90 -4.02 21.33
C LYS A 142 3.42 -4.25 21.03
N LEU A 143 3.03 -4.45 19.77
CA LEU A 143 1.66 -4.79 19.42
C LEU A 143 1.36 -6.23 19.86
N SER A 144 0.23 -6.43 20.53
CA SER A 144 -0.20 -7.76 21.01
C SER A 144 -0.20 -8.81 19.90
N PHE A 145 -0.65 -8.42 18.71
CA PHE A 145 -0.67 -9.26 17.53
C PHE A 145 0.72 -9.73 17.08
N VAL A 146 1.77 -8.89 17.21
CA VAL A 146 3.14 -9.31 16.86
C VAL A 146 3.67 -10.32 17.88
N GLY A 147 3.34 -10.14 19.17
CA GLY A 147 3.60 -11.13 20.21
C GLY A 147 2.89 -12.46 19.94
N GLU A 148 1.61 -12.43 19.56
CA GLU A 148 0.84 -13.64 19.24
C GLU A 148 1.43 -14.44 18.05
N ILE A 149 1.97 -13.75 17.03
CA ILE A 149 2.66 -14.43 15.91
C ILE A 149 4.01 -15.00 16.38
N ALA A 150 4.77 -14.24 17.15
CA ALA A 150 6.06 -14.67 17.69
C ALA A 150 5.91 -15.97 18.50
N ASP A 151 4.91 -16.01 19.39
CA ASP A 151 4.58 -17.19 20.20
C ASP A 151 4.17 -18.39 19.33
N ARG A 152 3.31 -18.16 18.33
CA ARG A 152 2.86 -19.22 17.40
C ARG A 152 4.04 -19.87 16.66
N HIS A 153 5.07 -19.09 16.34
CA HIS A 153 6.22 -19.55 15.56
C HIS A 153 7.47 -19.86 16.41
N LYS A 154 7.37 -19.82 17.75
CA LYS A 154 8.49 -20.02 18.69
C LYS A 154 9.68 -19.09 18.41
N LYS A 155 9.39 -17.82 18.11
CA LYS A 155 10.37 -16.78 17.80
C LYS A 155 10.20 -15.61 18.77
N THR A 156 11.18 -14.72 18.84
CA THR A 156 10.97 -13.42 19.51
C THR A 156 10.22 -12.46 18.59
N PRO A 157 9.50 -11.45 19.11
CA PRO A 157 8.84 -10.42 18.30
C PRO A 157 9.78 -9.80 17.24
N GLU A 158 11.07 -9.67 17.55
CA GLU A 158 12.10 -9.13 16.64
C GLU A 158 12.46 -10.07 15.50
N GLN A 159 12.20 -11.36 15.65
CA GLN A 159 12.52 -12.44 14.70
C GLN A 159 11.32 -12.87 13.84
N THR A 160 10.16 -12.27 14.11
CA THR A 160 8.85 -12.61 13.51
C THR A 160 8.71 -11.99 12.13
#